data_AF-A0A816HVJ9-F1
#
_entry.id   AF-A0A816HVJ9-F1
#
_cell.length_a   1.000
_cell.length_b   1.000
_cell.length_c   1.000
_cell.angle_alpha   90.00
_cell.angle_beta   90.00
_cell.angle_gamma   90.00
#
_symmetry.space_group_name_H-M   'P 1'
#
loop_
_entity.id
_entity.type
_entity.pdbx_description
1 polymer ?
#
loop_
_entity_poly.entity_id
_entity_poly.type
_entity_poly.pdbx_seq_one_letter_code
_entity_poly.pdbx_strand_id
1 'polypeptide(L)'
;MHGNLFMVRCTSCSLIEENNSSPICESLRNRGSSDADNRDEIDEKDLPRCRKCQSLLRPHIVWFGEQIWPDVLEKIEKEIQLCDLFLV
;
A
#
# COMPACT_ATOMS: atom_id res chain seq x y z
N MET A 1 -10.02 -2.86 -6.08
CA MET A 1 -9.54 -4.26 -5.97
C MET A 1 -8.17 -4.34 -5.30
N HIS A 2 -7.17 -3.60 -5.78
CA HIS A 2 -5.78 -3.75 -5.32
C HIS A 2 -5.35 -2.78 -4.21
N GLY A 3 -6.28 -2.22 -3.43
CA GLY A 3 -5.96 -1.28 -2.35
C GLY A 3 -5.80 0.17 -2.81
N ASN A 4 -5.00 0.95 -2.09
CA ASN A 4 -4.84 2.40 -2.27
C ASN A 4 -3.40 2.84 -1.94
N LEU A 5 -2.81 3.72 -2.77
CA LEU A 5 -1.47 4.29 -2.57
C LEU A 5 -1.38 5.14 -1.30
N PHE A 6 -2.47 5.82 -0.93
CA PHE A 6 -2.56 6.68 0.26
C PHE A 6 -3.01 5.91 1.51
N MET A 7 -2.87 4.58 1.50
CA MET A 7 -3.07 3.75 2.67
C MET A 7 -1.82 2.93 2.94
N VAL A 8 -1.51 2.71 4.21
CA VAL A 8 -0.40 1.87 4.67
C VAL A 8 -0.90 0.75 5.54
N ARG A 9 -0.20 -0.38 5.51
CA ARG A 9 -0.45 -1.56 6.34
C ARG A 9 0.83 -1.92 7.10
N CYS A 10 0.70 -2.09 8.41
CA CYS A 10 1.78 -2.61 9.24
C CYS A 10 2.06 -4.08 8.90
N THR A 11 3.34 -4.43 8.73
CA THR A 11 3.76 -5.82 8.43
C THR A 11 3.70 -6.75 9.65
N SER A 12 3.53 -6.21 10.86
CA SER A 12 3.46 -6.99 12.09
C SER A 12 2.04 -7.05 12.67
N CYS A 13 1.44 -5.90 13.00
CA CYS A 13 0.14 -5.86 13.68
C CYS A 13 -1.07 -5.70 12.75
N SER A 14 -0.84 -5.65 11.44
CA SER A 14 -1.89 -5.49 10.40
C SER A 14 -2.76 -4.23 10.53
N LEU A 15 -2.35 -3.24 11.33
CA LEU A 15 -2.99 -1.92 11.35
C LEU A 15 -2.98 -1.33 9.93
N ILE A 16 -4.16 -0.91 9.47
CA ILE A 16 -4.34 -0.19 8.21
C ILE A 16 -4.73 1.24 8.56
N GLU A 17 -4.04 2.22 7.98
CA GLU A 17 -4.32 3.64 8.18
C GLU A 17 -4.11 4.43 6.89
N GLU A 18 -4.82 5.55 6.77
CA GLU A 18 -4.62 6.51 5.68
C GLU A 18 -3.37 7.34 5.93
N ASN A 19 -2.60 7.61 4.87
CA ASN A 19 -1.41 8.44 4.92
C ASN A 19 -1.28 9.25 3.62
N ASN A 20 -1.50 10.56 3.73
CA ASN A 20 -1.33 11.55 2.67
C ASN A 20 -0.12 12.48 2.94
N SER A 21 0.82 12.07 3.79
CA SER A 21 1.98 12.89 4.15
C SER A 21 2.97 12.98 2.98
N SER A 22 3.55 14.17 2.78
CA SER A 22 4.57 14.43 1.76
C SER A 22 5.79 15.12 2.39
N PRO A 23 6.93 14.41 2.55
CA PRO A 23 7.12 12.97 2.30
C PRO A 23 6.45 12.10 3.40
N ILE A 24 6.26 10.81 3.12
CA ILE A 24 5.70 9.85 4.09
C ILE A 24 6.61 9.62 5.31
N CYS A 25 7.93 9.76 5.12
CA CYS A 25 8.94 9.82 6.16
C CYS A 25 10.12 10.67 5.66
N GLU A 26 10.89 11.25 6.58
CA GLU A 26 11.92 12.23 6.23
C GLU A 26 13.05 11.65 5.36
N SER A 27 13.40 10.38 5.56
CA SER A 27 14.42 9.67 4.77
C SER A 27 14.08 9.57 3.28
N LEU A 28 12.79 9.68 2.91
CA LEU A 28 12.31 9.65 1.53
C LEU A 28 12.17 11.04 0.91
N ARG A 29 12.54 12.12 1.61
CA ARG A 29 12.52 13.48 1.04
C ARG A 29 13.41 13.56 -0.19
N ASN A 30 12.89 14.15 -1.27
CA ASN A 30 13.59 14.35 -2.55
C ASN A 30 14.13 13.05 -3.19
N ARG A 31 13.53 11.90 -2.87
CA ARG A 31 13.84 10.60 -3.49
C ARG A 31 12.72 10.14 -4.42
N GLY A 32 13.01 9.10 -5.20
CA GLY A 32 12.06 8.53 -6.17
C GLY A 32 12.14 9.14 -7.57
N SER A 33 13.22 9.90 -7.88
CA SER A 33 13.50 10.31 -9.26
C SER A 33 13.63 9.09 -10.17
N SER A 34 13.15 9.21 -11.41
CA SER A 34 13.31 8.20 -12.47
C SER A 34 14.75 8.11 -12.98
N ASP A 35 15.59 9.10 -12.67
CA ASP A 35 16.96 9.16 -13.14
C ASP A 35 17.84 8.22 -12.30
N ALA A 36 18.55 7.32 -12.98
CA ALA A 36 19.23 6.16 -12.38
C ALA A 36 20.47 6.50 -11.54
N ASP A 37 20.84 7.77 -11.40
CA ASP A 37 22.21 8.18 -11.08
C ASP A 37 22.54 8.37 -9.60
N ASN A 38 21.62 8.07 -8.67
CA ASN A 38 22.02 7.81 -7.27
C ASN A 38 20.90 7.14 -6.47
N ARG A 39 21.04 5.82 -6.28
CA ARG A 39 20.23 5.06 -5.32
C ARG A 39 21.01 4.94 -4.02
N ASP A 40 21.15 6.04 -3.27
CA ASP A 40 21.68 5.90 -1.91
C ASP A 40 20.75 4.96 -1.15
N GLU A 41 21.34 3.93 -0.55
CA GLU A 41 20.61 2.96 0.24
C GLU A 41 20.10 3.63 1.53
N ILE A 42 18.85 3.36 1.87
CA ILE A 42 18.24 3.82 3.12
C ILE A 42 18.17 2.63 4.06
N ASP A 43 18.69 2.79 5.27
CA ASP A 43 18.55 1.78 6.31
C ASP A 43 17.06 1.52 6.60
N GLU A 44 16.66 0.26 6.76
CA GLU A 44 15.27 -0.10 6.99
C GLU A 44 14.65 0.62 8.21
N LYS A 45 15.46 0.88 9.25
CA LYS A 45 15.09 1.64 10.45
C LYS A 45 14.52 3.03 10.14
N ASP A 46 14.96 3.63 9.06
CA ASP A 46 14.58 4.98 8.64
C ASP A 46 13.39 4.98 7.67
N LEU A 47 12.86 3.81 7.28
CA LEU A 47 11.65 3.67 6.47
C LEU A 47 10.37 3.92 7.30
N PRO A 48 9.19 4.10 6.67
CA PRO A 48 7.94 4.35 7.38
C PRO A 48 7.63 3.31 8.47
N ARG A 49 7.41 3.76 9.70
CA ARG A 49 7.17 2.91 10.88
C ARG A 49 5.74 3.05 11.42
N CYS A 50 5.20 1.95 11.91
CA CYS A 50 3.85 1.89 12.45
C CYS A 50 3.73 2.65 13.76
N ARG A 51 2.73 3.53 13.88
CA ARG A 51 2.50 4.34 15.09
C ARG A 51 2.24 3.52 16.36
N LYS A 52 1.72 2.29 16.22
CA LYS A 52 1.35 1.41 17.34
C LYS A 52 2.48 0.51 17.81
N CYS A 53 3.29 -0.03 16.90
CA CYS A 53 4.26 -1.09 17.21
C CYS A 53 5.65 -0.88 16.61
N GLN A 54 5.88 0.26 15.94
CA GLN A 54 7.15 0.66 15.32
C GLN A 54 7.70 -0.31 14.26
N SER A 55 6.95 -1.34 13.87
CA SER A 55 7.30 -2.22 12.76
C SER A 55 7.18 -1.53 11.41
N LEU A 56 7.78 -2.11 10.38
CA LEU A 56 7.74 -1.60 9.01
C LEU A 56 6.30 -1.44 8.51
N LEU A 57 6.03 -0.30 7.90
CA LEU A 57 4.83 -0.09 7.10
C LEU A 57 5.14 -0.44 5.64
N ARG A 58 4.18 -1.08 5.00
CA ARG A 58 4.15 -1.22 3.54
C ARG A 58 2.92 -0.50 2.98
N PRO A 59 2.93 -0.11 1.69
CA PRO A 59 1.71 0.36 1.05
C PRO A 59 0.60 -0.69 1.18
N HIS A 60 -0.61 -0.24 1.46
CA HIS A 60 -1.80 -1.08 1.55
C HIS A 60 -2.35 -1.31 0.14
N ILE A 61 -1.55 -2.03 -0.65
CA ILE A 61 -1.88 -2.48 -1.99
C ILE A 61 -1.64 -3.98 -2.11
N VAL A 62 -2.36 -4.61 -3.03
CA VAL A 62 -2.17 -6.01 -3.41
C VAL A 62 -1.00 -6.09 -4.39
N TRP A 63 0.06 -6.80 -4.05
CA TRP A 63 1.19 -7.04 -4.95
C TRP A 63 0.96 -8.26 -5.84
N PHE A 64 1.74 -8.35 -6.92
CA PHE A 64 1.78 -9.56 -7.73
C PHE A 64 2.16 -10.76 -6.87
N GLY A 65 1.37 -11.83 -6.97
CA GLY A 65 1.51 -13.03 -6.15
C GLY A 65 0.75 -12.99 -4.82
N GLU A 66 0.15 -11.86 -4.44
CA GLU A 66 -0.73 -11.78 -3.26
C GLU A 66 -2.20 -12.00 -3.63
N GLN A 67 -2.96 -12.55 -2.69
CA GLN A 67 -4.40 -12.72 -2.83
C GLN A 67 -5.13 -11.39 -2.62
N ILE A 68 -6.17 -11.15 -3.41
CA ILE A 68 -7.15 -10.08 -3.15
C ILE A 68 -7.94 -10.45 -1.89
N TRP A 69 -8.34 -9.44 -1.10
CA TRP A 69 -9.09 -9.67 0.13
C TRP A 69 -10.44 -10.38 -0.15
N PRO A 70 -10.81 -11.40 0.66
CA PRO A 70 -12.02 -12.19 0.42
C PRO A 70 -13.30 -11.36 0.38
N ASP A 71 -13.45 -10.38 1.26
CA ASP A 71 -14.62 -9.50 1.33
C ASP A 71 -14.79 -8.66 0.05
N VAL A 72 -13.68 -8.24 -0.56
CA VAL A 72 -13.68 -7.54 -1.85
C VAL A 72 -14.11 -8.47 -2.97
N LEU A 73 -13.63 -9.73 -2.98
CA LEU A 73 -14.01 -10.74 -3.97
C LEU A 73 -15.50 -11.12 -3.87
N GLU A 74 -16.01 -11.35 -2.66
CA GLU A 74 -17.42 -11.63 -2.41
C GLU A 74 -18.31 -10.49 -2.92
N LYS A 75 -17.90 -9.24 -2.68
CA LYS A 75 -18.62 -8.07 -3.20
C LYS A 75 -18.63 -8.05 -4.72
N ILE A 76 -17.49 -8.28 -5.36
CA ILE A 76 -17.39 -8.33 -6.83
C ILE A 76 -18.30 -9.42 -7.39
N GLU A 77 -18.27 -10.62 -6.82
CA GLU A 77 -19.10 -11.74 -7.27
C GLU A 77 -20.59 -11.38 -7.22
N LYS A 78 -21.03 -10.75 -6.12
CA LYS A 78 -22.40 -10.29 -5.97
C LYS A 78 -22.80 -9.26 -7.04
N GLU A 79 -21.96 -8.25 -7.28
CA GLU A 79 -22.26 -7.20 -8.28
C GLU A 79 -22.27 -7.78 -9.70
N ILE A 80 -21.39 -8.73 -10.01
CA ILE A 80 -21.36 -9.41 -11.31
C ILE A 80 -22.66 -10.20 -11.55
N GLN A 81 -23.19 -10.90 -10.54
CA GLN A 81 -24.41 -11.68 -10.68
C GLN A 81 -25.66 -10.83 -10.98
N LEU A 82 -25.65 -9.56 -10.57
CA LEU A 82 -26.77 -8.63 -10.77
C LEU A 82 -26.59 -7.72 -12.01
N CYS A 83 -25.44 -7.80 -12.66
CA CYS A 83 -25.05 -6.90 -13.74
C CYS A 83 -25.82 -7.20 -15.04
N ASP A 84 -26.43 -6.17 -15.62
CA ASP A 84 -27.13 -6.21 -16.91
C ASP A 84 -26.35 -5.53 -18.05
N LEU A 85 -25.33 -4.74 -17.73
CA LEU A 85 -24.37 -4.14 -18.65
C LEU A 85 -22.98 -4.06 -18.01
N PHE A 86 -21.98 -4.67 -18.65
CA PHE A 86 -20.59 -4.67 -18.19
C PHE A 86 -19.68 -3.90 -19.15
N LEU A 87 -19.03 -2.84 -18.66
CA LEU A 87 -18.05 -2.04 -19.39
C LEU A 87 -16.66 -2.26 -18.77
N VAL A 88 -15.65 -2.48 -19.61
CA VAL A 88 -14.26 -2.74 -19.18
C VAL A 88 -13.33 -1.70 -19.78
#